data_AF-A0A522EW98-F1
#
_entry.id   AF-A0A522EW98-F1
#
_cell.length_a   1.000
_cell.length_b   1.000
_cell.length_c   1.000
_cell.angle_alpha   90.00
_cell.angle_beta   90.00
_cell.angle_gamma   90.00
#
_symmetry.space_group_name_H-M   'P 1'
#
loop_
_entity.id
_entity.type
_entity.pdbx_description
1 polymer ?
#
loop_
_entity_poly.entity_id
_entity_poly.type
_entity_poly.pdbx_seq_one_letter_code
_entity_poly.pdbx_strand_id
1 'polypeptide(L)' 'MKDKSTILLSKDTISLLQKAKEYPRQTYDELLRQLSKQHLLNKKNNQYDEFLHKIQQQKMRELWDNEEDEAWERA' A
#
# COMPACT_ATOMS: atom_id res chain seq x y z
N MET A 1 -29.69 10.90 -13.98
CA MET A 1 -28.53 11.28 -13.15
C MET A 1 -27.46 11.82 -14.08
N LYS A 2 -26.70 12.85 -13.72
CA LYS A 2 -25.61 13.32 -14.60
C LYS A 2 -24.42 12.38 -14.43
N ASP A 3 -24.04 11.69 -15.50
CA ASP A 3 -22.96 10.68 -15.49
C ASP A 3 -21.56 11.29 -15.32
N LYS A 4 -21.43 12.62 -15.39
CA LYS A 4 -20.17 13.34 -15.25
C LYS A 4 -20.32 14.60 -14.40
N SER A 5 -19.30 14.86 -13.60
CA SER A 5 -19.15 16.06 -12.77
C SER A 5 -17.86 16.79 -13.16
N THR A 6 -17.79 18.07 -12.82
CA THR A 6 -16.59 18.89 -13.02
C THR A 6 -15.84 19.00 -11.70
N ILE A 7 -14.53 18.74 -11.73
CA ILE A 7 -13.62 18.97 -10.61
C ILE A 7 -12.61 20.04 -10.98
N LEU A 8 -12.29 20.92 -10.03
CA LEU A 8 -11.25 21.93 -10.21
C LEU A 8 -9.94 21.38 -9.65
N LEU A 9 -8.86 21.44 -10.44
CA LEU A 9 -7.53 20.98 -10.06
C LEU A 9 -6.52 22.10 -10.28
N SER A 10 -5.45 22.11 -9.48
CA SER A 10 -4.34 23.02 -9.70
C SER A 10 -3.59 22.66 -10.98
N LYS A 11 -2.90 23.64 -11.57
CA LYS A 11 -2.08 23.41 -12.77
C LYS A 11 -0.98 22.38 -12.49
N ASP A 12 -0.41 22.42 -11.29
CA ASP A 12 0.64 21.47 -10.89
C ASP A 12 0.10 20.05 -10.84
N THR A 13 -1.09 19.84 -10.26
CA THR A 13 -1.74 18.52 -10.24
C THR A 13 -2.04 18.02 -11.66
N ILE A 14 -2.50 18.89 -12.56
CA ILE A 14 -2.73 18.52 -13.96
C ILE A 14 -1.41 18.11 -14.63
N SER A 15 -0.32 18.83 -14.37
CA SER A 15 1.00 18.50 -14.91
C SER A 15 1.52 17.14 -14.41
N LEU A 16 1.26 16.82 -13.14
CA LEU A 16 1.59 15.52 -12.55
C LEU A 16 0.76 14.41 -13.18
N LEU A 17 -0.55 14.62 -13.34
CA LEU A 17 -1.44 13.65 -13.99
C LEU A 17 -1.04 13.42 -15.45
N GLN A 18 -0.54 14.44 -16.14
CA GLN A 18 -0.05 14.31 -17.51
C GLN A 18 1.21 13.45 -17.59
N LYS A 19 2.14 13.60 -16.63
CA LYS A 19 3.35 12.76 -16.51
C LYS A 19 3.03 11.33 -16.07
N ALA A 20 1.99 11.16 -15.26
CA ALA A 20 1.56 9.87 -14.74
C ALA A 20 0.78 9.01 -15.76
N LYS A 21 0.54 9.52 -16.98
CA LYS A 21 -0.11 8.73 -18.04
C LYS A 21 0.79 7.58 -18.48
N GLU A 22 0.24 6.37 -18.50
CA GLU A 22 0.93 5.16 -18.95
C GLU A 22 1.05 5.13 -20.49
N TYR A 23 0.09 5.71 -21.20
CA TYR A 23 0.08 5.78 -22.66
C TYR A 23 -0.48 7.13 -23.15
N PRO A 24 -0.08 7.60 -24.36
CA PRO A 24 -0.39 8.96 -24.82
C PRO A 24 -1.88 9.32 -24.88
N ARG A 25 -2.75 8.32 -25.14
CA ARG A 25 -4.20 8.50 -25.29
C ARG A 25 -5.02 8.22 -24.02
N GLN A 26 -4.38 7.98 -22.88
CA GLN A 26 -5.08 7.72 -21.63
C GLN A 26 -5.90 8.93 -21.19
N THR A 27 -7.16 8.70 -20.82
CA THR A 27 -8.02 9.75 -20.28
C THR A 27 -7.73 9.98 -18.79
N TYR A 28 -7.96 11.20 -18.32
CA TYR A 28 -7.80 11.49 -16.89
C TYR A 28 -8.78 10.71 -16.02
N ASP A 29 -9.98 10.41 -16.54
CA ASP A 29 -10.97 9.61 -15.83
C ASP A 29 -10.49 8.16 -15.61
N GLU A 30 -9.95 7.51 -16.65
CA GLU A 30 -9.37 6.17 -16.54
C GLU A 30 -8.19 6.14 -15.55
N LEU A 31 -7.28 7.11 -15.67
CA LEU A 31 -6.10 7.23 -14.80
C LEU A 31 -6.54 7.41 -13.33
N LEU A 32 -7.41 8.38 -13.06
CA LEU A 32 -7.91 8.65 -11.71
C LEU A 32 -8.67 7.45 -11.15
N ARG A 33 -9.45 6.74 -11.97
CA ARG A 33 -10.16 5.53 -11.56
C ARG A 33 -9.22 4.41 -11.17
N GLN A 34 -8.15 4.18 -11.94
CA GLN A 34 -7.13 3.18 -11.62
C GLN A 34 -6.38 3.54 -10.34
N LEU A 35 -5.92 4.79 -10.21
CA LEU A 35 -5.25 5.28 -9.00
C LEU A 35 -6.15 5.17 -7.76
N SER A 36 -7.44 5.53 -7.88
CA SER A 36 -8.39 5.43 -6.78
C SER A 36 -8.61 3.98 -6.34
N LYS A 37 -8.72 3.04 -7.29
CA LYS A 37 -8.83 1.61 -6.97
C LYS A 37 -7.61 1.10 -6.21
N GLN A 38 -6.41 1.43 -6.69
CA GLN A 38 -5.16 1.02 -6.04
C GLN A 38 -5.02 1.63 -4.64
N HIS A 39 -5.37 2.92 -4.50
CA HIS A 39 -5.36 3.59 -3.21
C HIS A 39 -6.35 2.95 -2.22
N LEU A 40 -7.56 2.62 -2.66
CA LEU A 40 -8.54 1.91 -1.83
C LEU A 40 -8.09 0.49 -1.48
N LEU A 41 -7.44 -0.22 -2.39
CA LEU A 41 -6.88 -1.54 -2.15
C LEU A 41 -5.78 -1.46 -1.07
N ASN A 42 -4.83 -0.55 -1.24
CA ASN A 42 -3.74 -0.33 -0.28
C ASN A 42 -4.24 0.18 1.08
N LYS A 43 -5.34 0.94 1.10
CA LYS A 43 -5.97 1.37 2.36
C LYS A 43 -6.67 0.22 3.10
N LYS A 44 -7.22 -0.75 2.36
CA LYS A 44 -7.86 -1.95 2.94
C LYS A 44 -6.83 -2.97 3.40
N ASN A 45 -5.82 -3.19 2.58
CA ASN A 45 -4.69 -4.04 2.88
C ASN A 45 -3.72 -3.19 3.71
N ASN A 46 -4.00 -3.03 5.00
CA ASN A 46 -3.17 -2.30 5.93
C ASN A 46 -1.79 -2.99 5.99
N GLN A 47 -0.91 -2.70 5.03
CA GLN A 47 0.42 -3.29 4.85
C GLN A 47 1.31 -3.12 6.10
N TYR A 48 0.92 -2.21 6.99
CA TYR A 48 1.50 -2.02 8.30
C TYR A 48 1.41 -3.28 9.16
N ASP A 49 0.26 -3.98 9.19
CA ASP A 49 0.08 -5.19 10.00
C ASP A 49 0.91 -6.35 9.45
N GLU A 50 0.91 -6.56 8.14
CA GLU A 50 1.74 -7.61 7.51
C GLU A 50 3.25 -7.35 7.71
N PHE A 51 3.69 -6.09 7.63
CA PHE A 51 5.07 -5.71 7.87
C PHE A 51 5.47 -5.88 9.35
N LEU A 52 4.60 -5.48 10.28
CA LEU A 52 4.78 -5.69 11.72
C LEU A 52 4.87 -7.18 12.05
N HIS A 53 3.95 -7.99 11.54
CA HIS A 53 3.96 -9.43 11.77
C HIS A 53 5.24 -10.09 11.27
N LYS A 54 5.78 -9.66 10.12
CA LYS A 54 7.04 -10.19 9.59
C LYS A 54 8.25 -9.82 10.46
N ILE A 55 8.33 -8.59 10.95
CA ILE A 55 9.40 -8.16 11.87
C ILE A 55 9.27 -8.85 13.23
N GLN A 56 8.04 -8.99 13.74
CA GLN A 56 7.77 -9.68 15.00
C GLN A 56 8.17 -11.16 14.91
N GLN A 57 7.88 -11.85 13.79
CA GLN A 57 8.31 -13.24 13.62
C GLN A 57 9.83 -13.42 13.67
N GLN A 58 10.61 -12.49 13.13
CA GLN A 58 12.06 -12.54 13.22
C GLN A 58 12.53 -12.39 14.69
N LYS A 59 12.00 -11.39 15.41
CA LYS A 59 12.35 -11.18 16.82
C LYS A 59 11.85 -12.29 17.74
N MET A 60 10.71 -12.90 17.43
CA MET A 60 10.17 -14.03 18.20
C MET A 60 11.04 -15.28 18.04
N ARG A 61 11.67 -15.50 16.87
CA ARG A 61 12.68 -16.58 16.70
C ARG A 61 14.02 -16.28 17.38
N GLU A 62 14.31 -15.02 17.67
CA GLU A 62 15.49 -14.64 18.44
C GLU A 62 15.24 -14.80 19.96
N LEU A 63 13.98 -14.66 20.38
CA LEU A 63 13.54 -14.79 21.77
C LEU A 63 13.16 -16.23 22.15
N TRP A 64 12.63 -17.03 21.22
CA TRP A 64 12.27 -18.44 21.35
C TRP A 64 12.99 -19.28 20.28
N ASP A 65 13.42 -20.50 20.59
CA ASP A 65 14.43 -21.33 19.85
C ASP A 65 15.91 -20.91 20.10
N ASN A 66 16.24 -20.40 21.30
CA ASN A 66 17.63 -20.14 21.69
C ASN A 66 18.17 -21.21 22.67
N GLU A 67 19.49 -21.26 22.83
CA GLU A 67 20.16 -22.25 23.70
C GLU A 67 19.70 -22.16 25.17
N GLU A 68 19.19 -21.00 25.60
CA GLU A 68 18.65 -20.83 26.95
C GLU A 68 17.32 -21.57 27.11
N ASP A 69 16.41 -21.53 26.14
CA ASP A 69 15.15 -22.29 26.17
C ASP A 69 15.40 -23.81 26.22
N GLU A 70 16.40 -24.32 25.49
CA GLU A 70 16.80 -25.74 25.57
C GLU A 70 17.31 -26.15 26.95
N ALA A 71 17.91 -25.20 27.69
CA ALA A 71 18.39 -25.44 29.05
C ALA A 71 17.23 -25.43 30.07
N TRP A 72 16.18 -24.64 29.84
CA TRP A 72 14.97 -24.62 30.66
C TRP A 72 14.09 -25.87 30.47
N GLU A 73 14.00 -26.42 29.25
CA GLU A 73 13.27 -27.67 28.96
C GLU A 73 13.96 -28.94 29.52
N ARG A 74 15.26 -28.86 29.87
CA ARG A 74 16.05 -29.97 30.43
C ARG A 74 16.16 -29.96 31.97
N ALA A 75 15.59 -28.96 32.64
CA ALA A 75 15.58 -28.84 34.11
C ALA A 75 14.31 -29.46 34.72
#